data_AF-A0A323TUS9-F1
#
_entry.id   AF-A0A323TUS9-F1
#
_cell.length_a   1.000
_cell.length_b   1.000
_cell.length_c   1.000
_cell.angle_alpha   90.00
_cell.angle_beta   90.00
_cell.angle_gamma   90.00
#
_symmetry.space_group_name_H-M   'P 1'
#
loop_
_entity.id
_entity.type
_entity.pdbx_description
1 polymer ?
#
loop_
_entity_poly.entity_id
_entity_poly.type
_entity_poly.pdbx_seq_one_letter_code
_entity_poly.pdbx_strand_id
1 'polypeptide(L)'
;MKNNLSNILLYIFLLNSINIFSLGSDIKEIEPIESIHSDENSSVFVNDNSKSVSESSFEENYKSKNSTIISTNKDLKNNKKEEDGREDKFEEINDRTNRITALGSAMGAVDLSKTPTKKFRVGAGVGHSANNQAVAVGIGYAPTERLRLNTKISTTTNSTKSNRSNGISIGASYDLDW
;
A
#
# COMPACT_ATOMS: atom_id res chain seq x y z
N MET A 1 -15.13 34.03 30.29
CA MET A 1 -16.07 32.93 29.99
C MET A 1 -15.35 31.91 29.13
N LYS A 2 -15.20 30.67 29.64
CA LYS A 2 -14.39 29.60 29.04
C LYS A 2 -15.09 29.11 27.76
N ASN A 3 -14.36 28.93 26.66
CA ASN A 3 -14.91 28.52 25.35
C ASN A 3 -15.50 27.10 25.40
N ASN A 4 -16.73 26.97 25.88
CA ASN A 4 -17.47 25.71 25.98
C ASN A 4 -17.69 25.04 24.61
N LEU A 5 -17.66 25.83 23.54
CA LEU A 5 -17.84 25.35 22.17
C LEU A 5 -16.67 24.45 21.69
N SER A 6 -15.44 24.77 22.11
CA SER A 6 -14.25 23.96 21.74
C SER A 6 -14.27 22.60 22.43
N ASN A 7 -14.77 22.54 23.67
CA ASN A 7 -14.87 21.29 24.42
C ASN A 7 -15.96 20.37 23.84
N ILE A 8 -17.06 20.96 23.35
CA ILE A 8 -18.15 20.22 22.69
C ILE A 8 -17.66 19.59 21.38
N LEU A 9 -16.93 20.34 20.55
CA LEU A 9 -16.33 19.82 19.31
C LEU A 9 -15.33 18.70 19.57
N LEU A 10 -14.48 18.85 20.59
CA LEU A 10 -13.53 17.81 20.98
C LEU A 10 -14.22 16.54 21.49
N TYR A 11 -15.32 16.69 22.24
CA TYR A 11 -16.10 15.57 22.75
C TYR A 11 -16.77 14.79 21.61
N ILE A 12 -17.39 15.47 20.65
CA ILE A 12 -18.00 14.84 19.47
C ILE A 12 -16.95 14.07 18.65
N PHE A 13 -15.75 14.63 18.49
CA PHE A 13 -14.65 13.98 17.79
C PHE A 13 -14.18 12.70 18.50
N LEU A 14 -14.04 12.73 19.83
CA LEU A 14 -13.63 11.58 20.63
C LEU A 14 -14.65 10.44 20.59
N LEU A 15 -15.96 10.73 20.68
CA LEU A 15 -17.00 9.68 20.64
C LEU A 15 -17.02 8.92 19.32
N ASN A 16 -16.66 9.55 18.20
CA ASN A 16 -16.63 8.90 16.89
C ASN A 16 -15.35 8.10 16.62
N SER A 17 -14.33 8.23 17.47
CA SER A 17 -12.99 7.63 17.25
C SER A 17 -12.83 6.23 17.86
N ILE A 18 -13.76 5.76 18.69
CA ILE A 18 -13.57 4.58 19.56
C ILE A 18 -13.85 3.24 18.85
N ASN A 19 -14.36 3.22 17.61
CA ASN A 19 -14.67 1.97 16.89
C ASN A 19 -13.47 1.28 16.19
N ILE A 20 -12.22 1.57 16.57
CA ILE A 20 -11.02 1.05 15.86
C ILE A 20 -10.40 -0.18 16.53
N PHE A 21 -10.78 -0.55 17.75
CA PHE A 21 -10.26 -1.76 18.41
C PHE A 21 -11.26 -2.91 18.36
N SER A 22 -11.29 -3.63 17.22
CA SER A 22 -11.70 -5.03 17.23
C SER A 22 -10.50 -5.86 17.69
N LEU A 23 -10.50 -6.24 18.96
CA LEU A 23 -9.51 -7.11 19.56
C LEU A 23 -9.79 -8.55 19.07
N GLY A 24 -9.07 -8.98 18.03
CA GLY A 24 -9.22 -10.36 17.55
C GLY A 24 -8.27 -10.69 16.41
N SER A 25 -7.07 -11.15 16.74
CA SER A 25 -6.41 -12.28 16.07
C SER A 25 -5.03 -12.53 16.66
N ASP A 26 -4.80 -13.76 17.11
CA ASP A 26 -3.52 -14.30 17.55
C ASP A 26 -2.41 -14.04 16.51
N ILE A 27 -1.33 -13.39 16.94
CA ILE A 27 -0.16 -13.12 16.10
C ILE A 27 0.65 -14.42 16.00
N LYS A 28 0.65 -15.06 14.83
CA LYS A 28 1.52 -16.21 14.53
C LYS A 28 2.86 -15.71 13.99
N GLU A 29 3.94 -16.12 14.65
CA GLU A 29 5.33 -15.86 14.28
C GLU A 29 5.66 -16.53 12.93
N ILE A 30 6.39 -15.82 12.06
CA ILE A 30 6.74 -16.28 10.71
C ILE A 30 8.26 -16.53 10.68
N GLU A 31 8.68 -17.71 10.26
CA GLU A 31 10.10 -18.07 10.13
C GLU A 31 10.76 -17.44 8.88
N PRO A 32 12.06 -17.13 8.93
CA PRO A 32 12.78 -16.49 7.83
C PRO A 32 13.01 -17.42 6.63
N ILE A 33 13.01 -16.84 5.44
CA ILE A 33 13.10 -17.54 4.15
C ILE A 33 14.57 -17.80 3.79
N GLU A 34 14.93 -19.04 3.44
CA GLU A 34 16.26 -19.40 2.94
C GLU A 34 16.50 -18.97 1.48
N SER A 35 17.77 -18.66 1.17
CA SER A 35 18.24 -18.10 -0.11
C SER A 35 18.27 -19.11 -1.26
N ILE A 36 17.94 -18.64 -2.47
CA ILE A 36 17.96 -19.44 -3.71
C ILE A 36 19.40 -19.58 -4.23
N HIS A 37 19.92 -20.81 -4.27
CA HIS A 37 21.15 -21.17 -4.98
C HIS A 37 20.82 -21.51 -6.45
N SER A 38 21.59 -20.93 -7.37
CA SER A 38 21.58 -21.20 -8.80
C SER A 38 22.62 -22.25 -9.16
N ASP A 39 22.19 -23.45 -9.57
CA ASP A 39 23.08 -24.47 -10.14
C ASP A 39 22.75 -24.70 -11.61
N GLU A 40 23.67 -24.24 -12.48
CA GLU A 40 23.84 -24.74 -13.85
C GLU A 40 24.31 -26.21 -13.79
N ASN A 41 23.73 -27.09 -14.61
CA ASN A 41 24.49 -28.14 -15.32
C ASN A 41 23.68 -28.86 -16.42
N SER A 42 24.04 -28.54 -17.66
CA SER A 42 24.36 -29.47 -18.76
C SER A 42 24.02 -30.97 -18.60
N SER A 43 23.26 -31.54 -19.55
CA SER A 43 23.79 -32.68 -20.34
C SER A 43 22.98 -32.94 -21.62
N VAL A 44 23.74 -33.12 -22.70
CA VAL A 44 23.34 -33.50 -24.06
C VAL A 44 23.38 -35.03 -24.17
N PHE A 45 22.43 -35.66 -24.87
CA PHE A 45 22.69 -36.89 -25.63
C PHE A 45 21.82 -36.96 -26.90
N VAL A 46 22.49 -37.08 -28.04
CA VAL A 46 21.96 -37.34 -29.39
C VAL A 46 22.07 -38.85 -29.67
N ASN A 47 21.09 -39.45 -30.34
CA ASN A 47 21.30 -40.71 -31.07
C ASN A 47 20.46 -40.78 -32.34
N ASP A 48 21.07 -41.30 -33.40
CA ASP A 48 20.70 -41.20 -34.81
C ASP A 48 19.70 -42.26 -35.33
N ASN A 49 18.79 -41.78 -36.18
CA ASN A 49 18.29 -42.30 -37.46
C ASN A 49 18.06 -43.82 -37.70
N SER A 50 16.81 -44.23 -37.94
CA SER A 50 16.49 -45.23 -38.98
C SER A 50 15.09 -44.99 -39.58
N LYS A 51 15.03 -45.15 -40.90
CA LYS A 51 13.96 -44.78 -41.85
C LYS A 51 12.92 -45.89 -42.00
N SER A 52 11.63 -45.58 -41.84
CA SER A 52 10.56 -46.20 -42.63
C SER A 52 9.38 -45.24 -42.78
N VAL A 53 9.07 -44.92 -44.03
CA VAL A 53 7.88 -44.14 -44.44
C VAL A 53 6.78 -45.16 -44.64
N SER A 54 5.69 -45.03 -43.88
CA SER A 54 4.44 -45.76 -44.10
C SER A 54 3.30 -44.75 -44.07
N GLU A 55 2.60 -44.62 -45.19
CA GLU A 55 1.44 -43.76 -45.41
C GLU A 55 0.32 -43.97 -44.36
N SER A 56 0.18 -43.02 -43.45
CA SER A 56 -1.06 -42.81 -42.68
C SER A 56 -1.32 -41.33 -42.35
N SER A 57 -0.61 -40.41 -42.99
CA SER A 57 -0.38 -39.04 -42.51
C SER A 57 -1.45 -37.98 -42.87
N PHE A 58 -2.61 -38.36 -43.42
CA PHE A 58 -3.59 -37.36 -43.88
C PHE A 58 -4.79 -37.13 -42.93
N GLU A 59 -5.06 -37.98 -41.95
CA GLU A 59 -6.19 -37.78 -41.02
C GLU A 59 -5.81 -37.18 -39.65
N GLU A 60 -4.58 -37.38 -39.16
CA GLU A 60 -4.16 -36.83 -37.85
C GLU A 60 -3.81 -35.33 -37.88
N ASN A 61 -3.47 -34.79 -39.05
CA ASN A 61 -3.00 -33.41 -39.18
C ASN A 61 -4.10 -32.36 -38.95
N TYR A 62 -5.36 -32.66 -39.29
CA TYR A 62 -6.46 -31.72 -39.10
C TYR A 62 -6.93 -31.62 -37.64
N LYS A 63 -6.82 -32.71 -36.87
CA LYS A 63 -7.25 -32.75 -35.47
C LYS A 63 -6.23 -32.06 -34.55
N SER A 64 -4.94 -32.30 -34.79
CA SER A 64 -3.83 -31.70 -34.05
C SER A 64 -3.76 -30.18 -34.28
N LYS A 65 -3.86 -29.73 -35.54
CA LYS A 65 -3.77 -28.30 -35.90
C LYS A 65 -4.95 -27.49 -35.35
N ASN A 66 -6.16 -28.04 -35.33
CA ASN A 66 -7.30 -27.40 -34.67
C ASN A 66 -7.16 -27.37 -33.14
N SER A 67 -6.60 -28.41 -32.51
CA SER A 67 -6.36 -28.37 -31.05
C SER A 67 -5.31 -27.33 -30.65
N THR A 68 -4.24 -27.17 -31.43
CA THR A 68 -3.22 -26.12 -31.20
C THR A 68 -3.79 -24.73 -31.45
N ILE A 69 -4.56 -24.52 -32.51
CA ILE A 69 -5.19 -23.21 -32.78
C ILE A 69 -6.23 -22.85 -31.71
N ILE A 70 -6.99 -23.82 -31.19
CA ILE A 70 -7.97 -23.59 -30.13
C ILE A 70 -7.31 -23.34 -28.77
N SER A 71 -6.21 -24.05 -28.43
CA SER A 71 -5.44 -23.78 -27.22
C SER A 71 -4.74 -22.43 -27.29
N THR A 72 -4.06 -22.10 -28.40
CA THR A 72 -3.38 -20.82 -28.57
C THR A 72 -4.35 -19.63 -28.58
N ASN A 73 -5.57 -19.76 -29.11
CA ASN A 73 -6.59 -18.71 -28.99
C ASN A 73 -7.14 -18.57 -27.57
N LYS A 74 -7.33 -19.68 -26.83
CA LYS A 74 -7.73 -19.66 -25.42
C LYS A 74 -6.63 -19.05 -24.55
N ASP A 75 -5.37 -19.35 -24.83
CA ASP A 75 -4.19 -18.85 -24.12
C ASP A 75 -3.90 -17.38 -24.46
N LEU A 76 -4.12 -16.94 -25.71
CA LEU A 76 -4.11 -15.52 -26.09
C LEU A 76 -5.23 -14.74 -25.39
N LYS A 77 -6.44 -15.32 -25.29
CA LYS A 77 -7.56 -14.69 -24.58
C LYS A 77 -7.33 -14.60 -23.08
N ASN A 78 -6.69 -15.61 -22.48
CA ASN A 78 -6.30 -15.60 -21.08
C ASN A 78 -5.19 -14.58 -20.81
N ASN A 79 -4.13 -14.54 -21.63
CA ASN A 79 -3.06 -13.55 -21.49
C ASN A 79 -3.56 -12.10 -21.66
N LYS A 80 -4.48 -11.85 -22.59
CA LYS A 80 -5.09 -10.52 -22.78
C LYS A 80 -5.98 -10.10 -21.60
N LYS A 81 -6.68 -11.06 -20.98
CA LYS A 81 -7.49 -10.83 -19.77
C LYS A 81 -6.62 -10.64 -18.52
N GLU A 82 -5.44 -11.24 -18.49
CA GLU A 82 -4.43 -10.98 -17.47
C GLU A 82 -3.72 -9.63 -17.67
N GLU A 83 -3.56 -9.16 -18.91
CA GLU A 83 -2.98 -7.85 -19.24
C GLU A 83 -3.90 -6.69 -18.78
N ASP A 84 -5.20 -6.72 -19.14
CA ASP A 84 -6.18 -5.72 -18.65
C ASP A 84 -6.24 -5.71 -17.11
N GLY A 85 -6.24 -6.89 -16.48
CA GLY A 85 -6.24 -7.00 -15.01
C GLY A 85 -4.92 -6.61 -14.34
N ARG A 86 -3.81 -6.52 -15.08
CA ARG A 86 -2.53 -5.98 -14.60
C ARG A 86 -2.53 -4.47 -14.66
N GLU A 87 -3.03 -3.87 -15.75
CA GLU A 87 -3.16 -2.41 -15.89
C GLU A 87 -4.03 -1.81 -14.77
N ASP A 88 -5.16 -2.43 -14.47
CA ASP A 88 -6.04 -2.02 -13.36
C ASP A 88 -5.31 -2.05 -12.00
N LYS A 89 -4.47 -3.08 -11.77
CA LYS A 89 -3.67 -3.19 -10.54
C LYS A 89 -2.56 -2.13 -10.48
N PHE A 90 -1.93 -1.81 -11.62
CA PHE A 90 -0.89 -0.78 -11.67
C PHE A 90 -1.45 0.61 -11.42
N GLU A 91 -2.59 0.95 -12.02
CA GLU A 91 -3.27 2.22 -11.78
C GLU A 91 -3.70 2.34 -10.32
N GLU A 92 -4.23 1.27 -9.74
CA GLU A 92 -4.59 1.25 -8.32
C GLU A 92 -3.36 1.44 -7.41
N ILE A 93 -2.22 0.83 -7.72
CA ILE A 93 -0.98 1.01 -6.97
C ILE A 93 -0.47 2.46 -7.08
N ASN A 94 -0.53 3.06 -8.27
CA ASN A 94 -0.13 4.45 -8.49
C ASN A 94 -1.03 5.40 -7.69
N ASP A 95 -2.35 5.25 -7.76
CA ASP A 95 -3.32 6.04 -7.01
C ASP A 95 -3.16 5.86 -5.48
N ARG A 96 -2.90 4.63 -5.01
CA ARG A 96 -2.53 4.36 -3.59
C ARG A 96 -1.26 5.11 -3.20
N THR A 97 -0.25 5.11 -4.05
CA THR A 97 1.03 5.78 -3.80
C THR A 97 0.84 7.29 -3.71
N ASN A 98 0.10 7.88 -4.65
CA ASN A 98 -0.24 9.30 -4.64
C ASN A 98 -1.02 9.69 -3.37
N ARG A 99 -1.97 8.86 -2.92
CA ARG A 99 -2.65 9.07 -1.64
C ARG A 99 -1.69 9.08 -0.45
N ILE A 100 -0.81 8.10 -0.35
CA ILE A 100 0.16 7.99 0.76
C ILE A 100 1.09 9.21 0.75
N THR A 101 1.57 9.61 -0.41
CA THR A 101 2.39 10.82 -0.56
C THR A 101 1.65 12.07 -0.10
N ALA A 102 0.40 12.27 -0.55
CA ALA A 102 -0.42 13.40 -0.12
C ALA A 102 -0.62 13.41 1.41
N LEU A 103 -0.91 12.25 2.02
CA LEU A 103 -1.05 12.09 3.47
C LEU A 103 0.24 12.45 4.20
N GLY A 104 1.38 11.92 3.72
CA GLY A 104 2.71 12.21 4.26
C GLY A 104 3.03 13.70 4.19
N SER A 105 2.77 14.34 3.06
CA SER A 105 2.93 15.79 2.89
C SER A 105 2.03 16.57 3.86
N ALA A 106 0.75 16.19 4.00
CA ALA A 106 -0.18 16.83 4.92
C ALA A 106 0.31 16.74 6.38
N MET A 107 0.75 15.56 6.81
CA MET A 107 1.28 15.32 8.16
C MET A 107 2.62 16.04 8.37
N GLY A 108 3.45 16.12 7.35
CA GLY A 108 4.71 16.89 7.35
C GLY A 108 4.47 18.39 7.55
N ALA A 109 3.42 18.93 6.92
CA ALA A 109 3.03 20.34 7.06
C ALA A 109 2.49 20.70 8.46
N VAL A 110 2.05 19.73 9.27
CA VAL A 110 1.60 19.95 10.65
C VAL A 110 2.80 20.28 11.55
N ASP A 111 3.03 21.58 11.80
CA ASP A 111 4.14 22.03 12.66
C ASP A 111 3.82 21.92 14.16
N LEU A 112 4.36 20.87 14.78
CA LEU A 112 4.34 20.65 16.22
C LEU A 112 5.74 20.72 16.83
N SER A 113 6.74 21.06 16.02
CA SER A 113 8.15 21.07 16.42
C SER A 113 8.39 22.10 17.51
N LYS A 114 7.82 23.30 17.39
CA LYS A 114 8.00 24.42 18.33
C LYS A 114 6.97 24.44 19.47
N THR A 115 6.47 23.27 19.90
CA THR A 115 5.49 23.20 21.01
C THR A 115 6.10 23.76 22.30
N PRO A 116 5.49 24.76 22.95
CA PRO A 116 6.03 25.33 24.19
C PRO A 116 5.95 24.35 25.35
N THR A 117 6.90 24.44 26.27
CA THR A 117 6.98 23.59 27.47
C THR A 117 5.74 23.71 28.35
N LYS A 118 5.28 22.55 28.84
CA LYS A 118 4.06 22.34 29.64
C LYS A 118 2.79 22.85 28.96
N LYS A 119 2.78 22.98 27.62
CA LYS A 119 1.61 23.38 26.84
C LYS A 119 1.31 22.38 25.75
N PHE A 120 0.02 22.32 25.39
CA PHE A 120 -0.45 21.61 24.20
C PHE A 120 -0.45 22.55 23.01
N ARG A 121 -0.08 22.04 21.84
CA ARG A 121 -0.23 22.71 20.56
C ARG A 121 -1.10 21.85 19.66
N VAL A 122 -2.04 22.46 18.96
CA VAL A 122 -2.80 21.80 17.90
C VAL A 122 -2.39 22.44 16.58
N GLY A 123 -2.18 21.61 15.56
CA GLY A 123 -1.83 22.04 14.21
C GLY A 123 -2.70 21.33 13.19
N ALA A 124 -2.86 21.95 12.03
CA ALA A 124 -3.51 21.36 10.88
C ALA A 124 -2.65 21.62 9.63
N GLY A 125 -2.73 20.71 8.66
CA GLY A 125 -1.95 20.76 7.44
C GLY A 125 -2.73 20.16 6.29
N VAL A 126 -2.40 20.58 5.08
CA VAL A 126 -2.95 20.03 3.85
C VAL A 126 -1.80 19.56 2.97
N GLY A 127 -2.03 18.48 2.23
CA GLY A 127 -1.05 17.86 1.36
C GLY A 127 -1.71 17.46 0.06
N HIS A 128 -0.94 17.47 -1.02
CA HIS A 128 -1.42 17.19 -2.36
C HIS A 128 -0.38 16.38 -3.11
N SER A 129 -0.83 15.41 -3.90
CA SER A 129 0.01 14.59 -4.75
C SER A 129 -0.81 14.09 -5.93
N ALA A 130 -0.39 14.43 -7.15
CA ALA A 130 -1.11 14.17 -8.40
C ALA A 130 -2.60 14.56 -8.29
N ASN A 131 -3.52 13.60 -8.32
CA ASN A 131 -4.97 13.87 -8.25
C ASN A 131 -5.55 13.72 -6.83
N ASN A 132 -4.72 13.40 -5.84
CA ASN A 132 -5.16 13.17 -4.47
C ASN A 132 -4.81 14.36 -3.57
N GLN A 133 -5.74 14.67 -2.66
CA GLN A 133 -5.56 15.68 -1.62
C GLN A 133 -5.76 15.02 -0.26
N ALA A 134 -5.06 15.52 0.74
CA ALA A 134 -5.13 15.06 2.10
C ALA A 134 -5.12 16.23 3.08
N VAL A 135 -5.78 16.01 4.21
CA VAL A 135 -5.78 16.91 5.35
C VAL A 135 -5.24 16.15 6.56
N ALA A 136 -4.51 16.85 7.40
CA ALA A 136 -3.95 16.31 8.62
C ALA A 136 -4.21 17.25 9.79
N VAL A 137 -4.41 16.68 10.96
CA VAL A 137 -4.46 17.41 12.23
C VAL A 137 -3.57 16.71 13.23
N GLY A 138 -3.00 17.45 14.16
CA GLY A 138 -2.13 16.86 15.17
C GLY A 138 -2.07 17.67 16.44
N ILE A 139 -1.68 16.99 17.50
CA ILE A 139 -1.45 17.54 18.82
C ILE A 139 -0.01 17.28 19.25
N GLY A 140 0.64 18.33 19.76
CA GLY A 140 1.97 18.27 20.35
C GLY A 140 1.89 18.60 21.83
N TYR A 141 2.74 17.96 22.63
CA TYR A 141 2.94 18.26 24.04
C TYR A 141 4.42 18.21 24.37
N ALA A 142 4.91 19.20 25.10
CA ALA A 142 6.31 19.24 25.56
C ALA A 142 6.35 19.19 27.10
N PRO A 143 6.56 18.02 27.72
CA PRO A 143 6.63 17.93 29.19
C PRO A 143 7.76 18.77 29.78
N THR A 144 8.90 18.84 29.09
CA THR A 144 10.08 19.62 29.48
C THR A 144 10.51 20.53 28.31
N GLU A 145 11.57 21.32 28.49
CA GLU A 145 12.15 22.12 27.38
C GLU A 145 12.83 21.24 26.33
N ARG A 146 13.31 20.06 26.75
CA ARG A 146 14.08 19.13 25.94
C ARG A 146 13.23 18.04 25.31
N LEU A 147 12.22 17.54 26.02
CA LEU A 147 11.35 16.46 25.55
C LEU A 147 10.11 17.03 24.86
N ARG A 148 9.86 16.61 23.62
CA ARG A 148 8.63 16.92 22.88
C ARG A 148 8.01 15.66 22.34
N LEU A 149 6.69 15.57 22.45
CA LEU A 149 5.86 14.49 21.94
C LEU A 149 4.88 15.09 20.93
N ASN A 150 4.60 14.36 19.85
CA ASN A 150 3.60 14.74 18.87
C ASN A 150 2.83 13.52 18.38
N THR A 151 1.54 13.72 18.14
CA THR A 151 0.64 12.75 17.52
C THR A 151 -0.11 13.45 16.41
N LYS A 152 -0.16 12.84 15.23
CA LYS A 152 -0.84 13.38 14.05
C LYS A 152 -1.72 12.31 13.44
N ILE A 153 -2.84 12.75 12.88
CA ILE A 153 -3.74 11.92 12.09
C ILE A 153 -4.00 12.62 10.76
N SER A 154 -4.23 11.86 9.71
CA SER A 154 -4.47 12.39 8.37
C SER A 154 -5.47 11.55 7.60
N THR A 155 -6.10 12.17 6.63
CA THR A 155 -7.14 11.55 5.83
C THR A 155 -7.20 12.19 4.45
N THR A 156 -7.42 11.36 3.43
CA THR A 156 -7.56 11.82 2.04
C THR A 156 -8.93 12.43 1.82
N THR A 157 -9.02 13.57 1.12
CA THR A 157 -10.27 14.30 0.89
C THR A 157 -10.89 13.98 -0.47
N ASN A 158 -10.07 13.77 -1.50
CA ASN A 158 -10.51 13.58 -2.88
C ASN A 158 -10.62 12.10 -3.29
N SER A 159 -11.09 11.24 -2.38
CA SER A 159 -11.25 9.80 -2.62
C SER A 159 -12.69 9.37 -2.34
N THR A 160 -13.25 8.51 -3.20
CA THR A 160 -14.53 7.81 -2.94
C THR A 160 -14.45 7.06 -1.61
N LYS A 161 -15.57 6.86 -0.91
CA LYS A 161 -15.62 6.22 0.42
C LYS A 161 -14.85 4.88 0.48
N SER A 162 -14.82 4.12 -0.62
CA SER A 162 -14.07 2.86 -0.75
C SER A 162 -12.55 3.02 -0.86
N ASN A 163 -12.06 4.16 -1.35
CA ASN A 163 -10.64 4.42 -1.64
C ASN A 163 -10.05 5.49 -0.73
N ARG A 164 -10.72 5.78 0.38
CA ARG A 164 -10.24 6.75 1.37
C ARG A 164 -9.14 6.11 2.22
N SER A 165 -7.96 6.70 2.17
CA SER A 165 -6.83 6.34 3.02
C SER A 165 -6.74 7.28 4.23
N ASN A 166 -6.39 6.71 5.38
CA ASN A 166 -6.13 7.44 6.63
C ASN A 166 -4.72 7.10 7.12
N GLY A 167 -4.09 8.01 7.85
CA GLY A 167 -2.77 7.83 8.44
C GLY A 167 -2.75 8.26 9.91
N ILE A 168 -1.92 7.62 10.71
CA ILE A 168 -1.63 8.00 12.09
C ILE A 168 -0.10 7.97 12.30
N SER A 169 0.42 8.95 13.02
CA SER A 169 1.83 9.01 13.38
C SER A 169 2.01 9.51 14.80
N ILE A 170 2.97 8.94 15.52
CA ILE A 170 3.40 9.38 16.84
C ILE A 170 4.92 9.61 16.76
N GLY A 171 5.40 10.69 17.35
CA GLY A 171 6.82 11.04 17.37
C GLY A 171 7.23 11.64 18.71
N ALA A 172 8.50 11.43 19.06
CA ALA A 172 9.14 12.03 20.22
C ALA A 172 10.50 12.59 19.81
N SER A 173 10.93 13.68 20.44
CA SER A 173 12.26 14.26 20.27
C SER A 173 12.83 14.69 21.61
N TYR A 174 14.15 14.60 21.76
CA TYR A 174 14.87 15.02 22.95
C TYR A 174 16.09 15.86 22.56
N ASP A 175 16.16 17.10 23.05
CA ASP A 175 17.30 17.99 22.80
C ASP A 175 18.48 17.64 23.73
N LEU A 176 19.64 17.33 23.15
CA LEU A 176 20.90 17.02 23.84
C LEU A 176 21.82 18.25 23.77
N ASP A 177 22.36 18.66 24.91
CA ASP A 177 23.45 19.65 24.94
C ASP A 177 24.76 18.92 24.62
N TRP A 178 25.59 19.53 23.79
CA TRP A 178 26.95 19.07 23.47
C TRP A 178 27.96 20.18 23.74
#